data_AF-A0A0B7J0A6-F1
#
_entry.id   AF-A0A0B7J0A6-F1
#
_cell.length_a   1.000
_cell.length_b   1.000
_cell.length_c   1.000
_cell.angle_alpha   90.00
_cell.angle_beta   90.00
_cell.angle_gamma   90.00
#
_symmetry.space_group_name_H-M   'P 1'
#
loop_
_entity.id
_entity.type
_entity.pdbx_description
1 polymer ?
#
loop_
_entity_poly.entity_id
_entity_poly.type
_entity_poly.pdbx_seq_one_letter_code
_entity_poly.pdbx_strand_id
1 'polypeptide(L)'
;MGVVRSLNELRAVSTTELFSASTNNALKVAKWLVEEKKANVNMCSDIFKDTPLNSAARHGNYKVAEYLISKGAVVNGNDGTWL
;
A
#
# COMPACT_ATOMS: atom_id res chain seq x y z
N MET A 1 -26.68 -1.23 12.33
CA MET A 1 -25.99 -1.11 11.02
C MET A 1 -24.89 -0.03 11.05
N GLY A 2 -23.93 -0.08 11.98
CA GLY A 2 -22.95 1.01 12.17
C GLY A 2 -21.48 0.62 12.04
N VAL A 3 -21.15 -0.68 11.91
CA VAL A 3 -19.75 -1.15 12.08
C VAL A 3 -19.06 -1.48 10.75
N VAL A 4 -19.81 -1.83 9.70
CA VAL A 4 -19.23 -2.21 8.39
C VAL A 4 -18.84 -1.01 7.50
N ARG A 5 -19.48 0.15 7.67
CA ARG A 5 -19.13 1.37 6.89
C ARG A 5 -17.78 1.95 7.32
N SER A 6 -17.48 1.93 8.62
CA SER A 6 -16.25 2.52 9.17
C SER A 6 -14.98 1.78 8.72
N LEU A 7 -15.03 0.47 8.51
CA LEU A 7 -13.84 -0.29 8.09
C LEU A 7 -13.47 -0.03 6.63
N ASN A 8 -14.44 0.12 5.74
CA ASN A 8 -14.16 0.34 4.32
C ASN A 8 -13.61 1.74 4.05
N GLU A 9 -14.16 2.76 4.74
CA GLU A 9 -13.65 4.13 4.66
C GLU A 9 -12.25 4.25 5.29
N LEU A 10 -12.01 3.62 6.45
CA LEU A 10 -10.68 3.62 7.08
C LEU A 10 -9.64 2.89 6.23
N ARG A 11 -10.03 1.82 5.53
CA ARG A 11 -9.18 1.10 4.57
C ARG A 11 -8.87 1.93 3.33
N ALA A 12 -9.84 2.67 2.80
CA ALA A 12 -9.62 3.58 1.67
C ALA A 12 -8.69 4.75 2.05
N VAL A 13 -8.86 5.32 3.25
CA VAL A 13 -7.99 6.40 3.76
C VAL A 13 -6.57 5.90 3.97
N SER A 14 -6.37 4.81 4.72
CA SER A 14 -5.03 4.27 4.99
C SER A 14 -4.28 3.84 3.72
N THR A 15 -5.01 3.40 2.70
CA THR A 15 -4.43 3.04 1.39
C THR A 15 -3.97 4.27 0.64
N THR A 16 -4.83 5.27 0.54
CA THR A 16 -4.50 6.56 -0.10
C THR A 16 -3.30 7.24 0.58
N GLU A 17 -3.24 7.17 1.91
CA GLU A 17 -2.11 7.63 2.70
C GLU A 17 -0.84 6.82 2.43
N LEU A 18 -0.94 5.49 2.27
CA LEU A 18 0.20 4.62 1.97
C LEU A 18 0.74 4.86 0.55
N PHE A 19 -0.13 5.14 -0.43
CA PHE A 19 0.28 5.60 -1.76
C PHE A 19 1.05 6.91 -1.68
N SER A 20 0.50 7.89 -0.94
CA SER A 20 1.13 9.20 -0.77
C SER A 20 2.48 9.08 -0.06
N ALA A 21 2.59 8.21 0.95
CA ALA A 21 3.87 7.92 1.60
C ALA A 21 4.88 7.26 0.65
N SER A 22 4.39 6.39 -0.24
CA SER A 22 5.18 5.69 -1.25
C SER A 22 5.68 6.60 -2.37
N THR A 23 4.92 7.64 -2.75
CA THR A 23 5.35 8.65 -3.73
C THR A 23 6.29 9.70 -3.14
N ASN A 24 6.13 10.04 -1.85
CA ASN A 24 6.93 11.06 -1.16
C ASN A 24 8.17 10.52 -0.41
N ASN A 25 8.55 9.24 -0.61
CA ASN A 25 9.64 8.58 0.12
C ASN A 25 9.49 8.63 1.66
N ALA A 26 8.25 8.70 2.15
CA ALA A 26 7.95 8.93 3.57
C ALA A 26 7.94 7.60 4.36
N LEU A 27 9.11 6.98 4.51
CA LEU A 27 9.27 5.67 5.17
C LEU A 27 8.63 5.60 6.57
N LYS A 28 8.77 6.67 7.37
CA LYS A 28 8.21 6.70 8.74
C LYS A 28 6.68 6.65 8.74
N VAL A 29 6.05 7.30 7.76
CA VAL A 29 4.60 7.29 7.58
C VAL A 29 4.16 5.92 7.06
N ALA A 30 4.85 5.36 6.07
CA ALA A 30 4.57 4.01 5.57
C ALA A 30 4.66 2.95 6.69
N LYS A 31 5.66 3.06 7.57
CA LYS A 31 5.81 2.19 8.75
C LYS A 31 4.61 2.28 9.69
N TRP A 32 4.26 3.50 10.07
CA TRP A 32 3.13 3.76 10.97
C TRP A 32 1.81 3.23 10.39
N LEU A 33 1.56 3.43 9.09
CA LEU A 33 0.36 2.94 8.42
C LEU A 33 0.28 1.41 8.40
N VAL A 34 1.38 0.73 8.10
CA VAL A 34 1.40 -0.73 8.04
C VAL A 34 1.32 -1.37 9.43
N GLU A 35 1.98 -0.79 10.43
CA GLU A 35 2.09 -1.38 11.77
C GLU A 35 0.90 -1.01 12.67
N GLU A 36 0.54 0.27 12.75
CA GLU A 36 -0.51 0.80 13.63
C GLU A 36 -1.89 0.74 12.99
N LYS A 37 -1.99 1.14 11.71
CA LYS A 37 -3.28 1.15 10.98
C LYS A 37 -3.58 -0.17 10.27
N LYS A 38 -2.65 -1.13 10.29
CA LYS A 38 -2.76 -2.42 9.59
C LYS A 38 -3.12 -2.23 8.11
N ALA A 39 -2.57 -1.19 7.48
CA ALA A 39 -2.77 -0.90 6.07
C ALA A 39 -2.31 -2.10 5.22
N ASN A 40 -3.11 -2.46 4.21
CA ASN A 40 -2.77 -3.58 3.34
C ASN A 40 -1.72 -3.12 2.31
N VAL A 41 -0.52 -3.67 2.41
CA VAL A 41 0.62 -3.38 1.52
C VAL A 41 0.39 -3.79 0.06
N ASN A 42 -0.57 -4.69 -0.17
CA ASN A 42 -0.98 -5.19 -1.49
C ASN A 42 -2.29 -4.55 -1.98
N MET A 43 -2.77 -3.48 -1.33
CA MET A 43 -4.01 -2.85 -1.79
C MET A 43 -3.77 -2.12 -3.11
N CYS A 44 -4.51 -2.51 -4.13
CA CYS A 44 -4.46 -1.86 -5.43
C CYS A 44 -5.42 -0.66 -5.46
N SER A 45 -5.03 0.42 -6.15
CA SER A 45 -5.98 1.46 -6.53
C SER A 45 -7.00 0.88 -7.52
N ASP A 46 -8.30 1.16 -7.31
CA ASP A 46 -9.36 0.75 -8.24
C ASP A 46 -9.14 1.27 -9.67
N ILE A 47 -8.48 2.42 -9.82
CA ILE A 47 -8.39 3.14 -11.11
C ILE A 47 -7.26 2.58 -11.99
N PHE A 48 -6.10 2.32 -11.41
CA PHE A 48 -4.91 1.92 -12.16
C PHE A 48 -4.40 0.51 -11.82
N LYS A 49 -5.05 -0.17 -10.87
CA LYS A 49 -4.56 -1.41 -10.24
C LYS A 49 -3.11 -1.28 -9.73
N ASP A 50 -2.67 -0.05 -9.48
CA ASP A 50 -1.34 0.25 -8.98
C ASP A 50 -1.24 -0.20 -7.53
N THR A 51 -0.11 -0.78 -7.13
CA THR A 51 0.21 -1.11 -5.74
C THR A 51 1.09 -0.01 -5.12
N PRO A 52 1.12 0.13 -3.79
CA PRO A 52 2.01 1.08 -3.11
C PRO A 52 3.46 0.84 -3.50
N LEU A 53 3.83 -0.42 -3.71
CA LEU A 53 5.14 -0.83 -4.19
C LEU A 53 5.42 -0.33 -5.62
N ASN A 54 4.45 -0.43 -6.56
CA ASN A 54 4.63 0.10 -7.91
C ASN A 54 4.79 1.62 -7.89
N SER A 55 4.03 2.32 -7.04
CA SER A 55 4.20 3.77 -6.85
C SER A 55 5.58 4.13 -6.29
N ALA A 56 6.08 3.40 -5.28
CA ALA A 56 7.42 3.61 -4.77
C ALA A 56 8.50 3.32 -5.84
N ALA A 57 8.34 2.25 -6.62
CA ALA A 57 9.25 1.87 -7.69
C ALA A 57 9.29 2.92 -8.82
N ARG A 58 8.12 3.41 -9.27
CA ARG A 58 8.00 4.45 -10.31
C ARG A 58 8.69 5.76 -9.93
N HIS A 59 8.70 6.10 -8.65
CA HIS A 59 9.32 7.32 -8.14
C HIS A 59 10.76 7.11 -7.66
N GLY A 60 11.32 5.89 -7.75
CA GLY A 60 12.68 5.59 -7.27
C GLY A 60 12.82 5.62 -5.74
N ASN A 61 11.73 5.43 -4.99
CA ASN A 61 11.71 5.48 -3.54
C ASN A 61 12.11 4.13 -2.93
N TYR A 62 13.36 3.74 -3.15
CA TYR A 62 13.90 2.43 -2.80
C TYR A 62 13.71 2.05 -1.32
N LYS A 63 13.85 3.01 -0.40
CA LYS A 63 13.67 2.76 1.05
C LYS A 63 12.25 2.33 1.40
N VAL A 64 11.25 2.95 0.76
CA VAL A 64 9.85 2.57 0.97
C VAL A 64 9.55 1.26 0.26
N ALA A 65 10.09 1.05 -0.94
CA ALA A 65 9.97 -0.21 -1.66
C ALA A 65 10.54 -1.39 -0.87
N GLU A 66 11.77 -1.31 -0.36
CA GLU A 66 12.38 -2.33 0.50
C GLU A 66 11.52 -2.65 1.73
N TYR A 67 10.98 -1.62 2.38
CA TYR A 67 10.12 -1.82 3.54
C TYR A 67 8.83 -2.55 3.18
N LEU A 68 8.16 -2.15 2.09
CA LEU A 68 6.95 -2.81 1.61
C LEU A 68 7.24 -4.28 1.25
N ILE A 69 8.35 -4.56 0.57
CA ILE A 69 8.80 -5.92 0.24
C ILE A 69 9.04 -6.74 1.51
N SER A 70 9.72 -6.16 2.50
CA SER A 70 9.94 -6.79 3.81
C SER A 70 8.64 -7.10 4.56
N LYS A 71 7.54 -6.41 4.24
CA LYS A 71 6.20 -6.65 4.79
C LYS A 71 5.34 -7.57 3.92
N GLY A 72 5.90 -8.16 2.87
CA GLY A 72 5.20 -9.09 1.98
C GLY A 72 4.42 -8.41 0.85
N ALA A 73 4.85 -7.23 0.41
CA ALA A 73 4.31 -6.63 -0.81
C ALA A 73 4.66 -7.47 -2.03
N VAL A 74 3.68 -7.70 -2.90
CA VAL A 74 3.81 -8.47 -4.14
C VAL A 74 4.60 -7.64 -5.15
N VAL A 75 5.86 -8.03 -5.35
CA VAL A 75 6.81 -7.38 -6.28
C VAL A 75 6.48 -7.66 -7.74
N ASN A 76 5.85 -8.79 -8.01
CA ASN A 76 5.60 -9.27 -9.37
C ASN A 76 4.10 -9.50 -9.54
N GLY A 77 3.44 -8.71 -10.39
CA GLY A 77 2.12 -9.07 -10.93
C GLY A 77 2.18 -10.22 -11.95
N ASN A 78 3.21 -11.07 -11.87
CA ASN A 78 3.50 -12.14 -12.83
C ASN A 78 3.61 -13.52 -12.18
N ASP A 79 3.01 -13.72 -11.00
CA ASP A 79 2.51 -15.05 -10.70
C ASP A 79 1.17 -15.16 -11.42
N GLY A 80 1.08 -16.05 -12.41
CA GLY A 80 -0.09 -16.27 -13.25
C GLY A 80 -1.27 -16.88 -12.49
N THR A 81 -1.62 -16.33 -11.34
CA THR A 81 -2.72 -16.72 -10.47
C THR A 81 -3.71 -15.56 -10.34
N TRP A 82 -4.34 -15.22 -11.47
CA TRP A 82 -5.65 -14.55 -11.48
C TRP A 82 -6.76 -15.61 -11.31
N LEU A 83 -6.72 -16.37 -10.20
CA LEU A 83 -7.79 -17.30 -9.84
C LEU A 83 -8.31 -16.99 -8.44
#